data_AF-A0A432T975-F1
#
_entry.id   AF-A0A432T975-F1
#
_cell.length_a   1.000
_cell.length_b   1.000
_cell.length_c   1.000
_cell.angle_alpha   90.00
_cell.angle_beta   90.00
_cell.angle_gamma   90.00
#
_symmetry.space_group_name_H-M   'P 1'
#
loop_
_entity.id
_entity.type
_entity.pdbx_description
1 polymer ?
#
loop_
_entity_poly.entity_id
_entity_poly.type
_entity_poly.pdbx_seq_one_letter_code
_entity_poly.pdbx_strand_id
1 'polypeptide(L)'
;MKLEIIIVFVTLVIMAGAYTVKINDKTETTPTVNKELEFNDTVFTEVNASGFLGRATTQKGIRVNGVLMLDKVRYHTSNIRLLRADTARLDNEILYLDGHIFMDQKEGFFYEAEHANYHKRHKILTI
;
A
#
# COMPACT_ATOMS: atom_id res chain seq x y z
N MET A 1 57.96 31.25 17.82
CA MET A 1 57.67 30.43 16.62
C MET A 1 57.03 31.34 15.58
N LYS A 2 57.49 31.29 14.32
CA LYS A 2 56.95 32.14 13.25
C LYS A 2 55.57 31.63 12.81
N LEU A 3 54.66 32.55 12.46
CA LEU A 3 53.28 32.26 12.03
C LEU A 3 53.22 31.20 10.92
N GLU A 4 54.20 31.19 10.02
CA GLU A 4 54.36 30.23 8.92
C GLU A 4 54.39 28.77 9.41
N ILE A 5 55.07 28.49 10.52
CA ILE A 5 55.19 27.12 11.06
C ILE A 5 53.84 26.62 11.59
N ILE A 6 53.05 27.52 12.18
CA ILE A 6 51.72 27.19 12.73
C ILE A 6 50.76 26.84 11.59
N ILE A 7 50.79 27.59 10.49
CA ILE A 7 49.93 27.37 9.32
C ILE A 7 50.24 26.02 8.65
N VAL A 8 51.52 25.67 8.54
CA VAL A 8 51.96 24.38 7.98
C VAL A 8 51.49 23.22 8.87
N PHE A 9 51.56 23.39 10.19
CA PHE A 9 51.13 22.33 11.11
C PHE A 9 49.61 22.11 11.07
N VAL A 10 48.83 23.19 11.01
CA VAL A 10 47.36 23.12 10.95
C VAL A 10 46.88 22.46 9.65
N THR A 11 47.50 22.77 8.51
CA THR A 11 47.15 22.14 7.23
C THR A 11 47.47 20.64 7.21
N LEU A 12 48.60 20.22 7.79
CA LEU A 12 48.96 18.81 7.94
C LEU A 12 47.95 18.04 8.81
N VAL A 13 47.49 18.63 9.91
CA VAL A 13 46.51 18.01 10.81
C VAL A 13 45.14 17.85 10.13
N ILE A 14 44.69 18.85 9.37
CA ILE A 14 43.41 18.78 8.64
C ILE A 14 43.48 17.70 7.54
N MET A 15 44.59 17.62 6.79
CA MET A 15 44.77 16.57 5.78
C MET A 15 44.79 15.19 6.42
N ALA A 16 45.56 14.97 7.49
CA ALA A 16 45.61 13.69 8.19
C ALA A 16 44.24 13.28 8.76
N GLY A 17 43.48 14.26 9.28
CA GLY A 17 42.12 14.05 9.73
C GLY A 17 41.20 13.58 8.60
N ALA A 18 41.26 14.24 7.43
CA ALA A 18 40.44 13.89 6.27
C ALA A 18 40.70 12.46 5.75
N TYR A 19 41.95 11.99 5.76
CA TYR A 19 42.28 10.62 5.36
C TYR A 19 41.84 9.55 6.37
N THR A 20 41.60 9.92 7.63
CA THR A 20 41.21 8.97 8.70
C THR A 20 39.69 8.78 8.78
N VAL A 21 38.90 9.69 8.21
CA VAL A 21 37.45 9.55 8.13
C VAL A 21 37.11 8.52 7.04
N LYS A 22 37.08 7.24 7.44
CA LYS A 22 36.32 6.24 6.69
C LYS A 22 34.86 6.64 6.73
N ILE A 23 34.36 7.18 5.62
CA ILE A 23 32.93 7.29 5.37
C ILE A 23 32.43 5.86 5.29
N ASN A 24 31.92 5.34 6.41
CA ASN A 24 31.12 4.13 6.39
C ASN A 24 29.85 4.51 5.64
N ASP A 25 29.85 4.28 4.34
CA ASP A 25 28.62 4.08 3.59
C ASP A 25 27.94 2.89 4.24
N LYS A 26 27.12 3.17 5.26
CA LYS A 26 26.05 2.26 5.62
C LYS A 26 25.21 2.22 4.36
N THR A 27 25.44 1.22 3.52
CA THR A 27 24.44 0.75 2.58
C THR A 27 23.20 0.54 3.43
N GLU A 28 22.30 1.52 3.40
CA GLU A 28 20.94 1.32 3.85
C GLU A 28 20.47 0.11 3.07
N THR A 29 20.43 -1.04 3.74
CA THR A 29 19.71 -2.20 3.25
C THR A 29 18.29 -1.71 3.05
N THR A 30 17.95 -1.35 1.81
CA THR A 30 16.59 -1.14 1.36
C THR A 30 15.79 -2.31 1.91
N PRO A 31 14.76 -2.07 2.74
CA PRO A 31 13.99 -3.16 3.32
C PRO A 31 13.51 -4.01 2.16
N THR A 32 13.92 -5.28 2.14
CA THR A 32 13.42 -6.25 1.19
C THR A 32 11.93 -6.34 1.42
N VAL A 33 11.16 -5.69 0.55
CA VAL A 33 9.71 -5.72 0.55
C VAL A 33 9.31 -7.16 0.24
N ASN A 34 9.12 -7.95 1.31
CA ASN A 34 8.74 -9.36 1.18
C ASN A 34 7.27 -9.42 0.83
N LYS A 35 7.01 -9.81 -0.41
CA LYS A 35 5.69 -10.12 -0.93
C LYS A 35 5.13 -11.36 -0.23
N GLU A 36 4.05 -11.18 0.52
CA GLU A 36 3.43 -12.23 1.33
C GLU A 36 2.63 -13.20 0.47
N LEU A 37 1.89 -12.65 -0.50
CA LEU A 37 1.00 -13.43 -1.36
C LEU A 37 0.84 -12.75 -2.72
N GLU A 38 0.76 -13.55 -3.77
CA GLU A 38 0.31 -13.14 -5.10
C GLU A 38 -0.62 -14.18 -5.68
N PHE A 39 -1.62 -13.70 -6.39
CA PHE A 39 -2.56 -14.53 -7.10
C PHE A 39 -3.06 -13.79 -8.34
N ASN A 40 -3.48 -14.57 -9.33
CA ASN A 40 -4.06 -14.08 -10.57
C ASN A 40 -5.41 -14.79 -10.79
N ASP A 41 -6.33 -14.11 -11.45
CA ASP A 41 -7.64 -14.62 -11.87
C ASP A 41 -8.37 -15.41 -10.76
N THR A 42 -8.52 -14.77 -9.61
CA THR A 42 -8.94 -15.45 -8.37
C THR A 42 -10.32 -15.01 -7.92
N VAL A 43 -11.06 -15.97 -7.36
CA VAL A 43 -12.35 -15.76 -6.69
C VAL A 43 -12.17 -15.98 -5.19
N PHE A 44 -12.48 -14.96 -4.40
CA PHE A 44 -12.56 -15.05 -2.94
C PHE A 44 -14.02 -15.19 -2.53
N THR A 45 -14.32 -16.17 -1.68
CA THR A 45 -15.64 -16.32 -1.06
C THR A 45 -15.49 -16.20 0.45
N GLU A 46 -16.17 -15.20 1.00
CA GLU A 46 -16.18 -14.89 2.43
C GLU A 46 -17.41 -15.55 3.06
N VAL A 47 -17.18 -16.31 4.13
CA VAL A 47 -18.21 -17.07 4.86
C VAL A 47 -17.97 -16.98 6.37
N ASN A 48 -19.02 -17.20 7.14
CA ASN A 48 -18.96 -17.42 8.58
C ASN A 48 -19.81 -18.64 8.98
N ALA A 49 -19.93 -18.91 10.28
CA ALA A 49 -20.76 -20.01 10.79
C ALA A 49 -22.24 -19.89 10.40
N SER A 50 -22.72 -18.69 10.08
CA SER A 50 -24.09 -18.41 9.65
C SER A 50 -24.28 -18.51 8.13
N GLY A 51 -23.21 -18.63 7.35
CA GLY A 51 -23.25 -18.83 5.90
C GLY A 51 -22.44 -17.81 5.10
N PHE A 52 -22.95 -17.46 3.91
CA PHE A 52 -22.26 -16.60 2.93
C PHE A 52 -22.29 -15.13 3.33
N LEU A 53 -21.14 -14.46 3.27
CA LEU A 53 -20.98 -13.03 3.54
C LEU A 53 -20.74 -12.22 2.27
N GLY A 54 -19.89 -12.74 1.37
CA GLY A 54 -19.57 -12.03 0.14
C GLY A 54 -18.69 -12.81 -0.82
N ARG A 55 -18.60 -12.30 -2.04
CA ARG A 55 -17.74 -12.86 -3.09
C ARG A 55 -17.00 -11.74 -3.80
N ALA A 56 -15.69 -11.87 -3.93
CA ALA A 56 -14.85 -10.98 -4.73
C ALA A 56 -14.23 -11.75 -5.90
N THR A 57 -14.10 -11.10 -7.05
CA THR A 57 -13.31 -11.57 -8.18
C THR A 57 -12.29 -10.50 -8.56
N THR A 58 -11.08 -10.92 -8.94
CA THR A 58 -9.98 -10.00 -9.24
C THR A 58 -9.05 -10.63 -10.25
N GLN A 59 -8.49 -9.81 -11.15
CA GLN A 59 -7.56 -10.28 -12.17
C GLN A 59 -6.16 -10.52 -11.59
N LYS A 60 -5.74 -9.66 -10.67
CA LYS A 60 -4.48 -9.78 -9.95
C LYS A 60 -4.67 -9.32 -8.52
N GLY A 61 -3.90 -9.88 -7.60
CA GLY A 61 -3.75 -9.30 -6.29
C GLY A 61 -2.44 -9.64 -5.63
N ILE A 62 -1.97 -8.69 -4.83
CA ILE A 62 -0.68 -8.76 -4.14
C ILE A 62 -0.91 -8.32 -2.69
N ARG A 63 -0.38 -9.10 -1.75
CA ARG A 63 -0.33 -8.72 -0.34
C ARG A 63 1.12 -8.45 0.06
N VAL A 64 1.36 -7.26 0.61
CA VAL A 64 2.68 -6.80 1.05
C VAL A 64 2.49 -5.99 2.33
N ASN A 65 3.24 -6.32 3.38
CA ASN A 65 3.18 -5.64 4.68
C ASN A 65 1.75 -5.52 5.22
N GLY A 66 0.96 -6.60 5.10
CA GLY A 66 -0.45 -6.65 5.51
C GLY A 66 -1.44 -5.90 4.60
N VAL A 67 -0.98 -5.10 3.64
CA VAL A 67 -1.83 -4.36 2.70
C VAL A 67 -2.13 -5.25 1.49
N LEU A 68 -3.42 -5.38 1.16
CA LEU A 68 -3.88 -6.13 -0.01
C LEU A 68 -4.25 -5.18 -1.14
N MET A 69 -3.57 -5.31 -2.27
CA MET A 69 -3.84 -4.56 -3.50
C MET A 69 -4.44 -5.49 -4.54
N LEU A 70 -5.50 -5.05 -5.23
CA LEU A 70 -6.30 -5.83 -6.17
C LEU A 70 -6.51 -5.03 -7.47
N ASP A 71 -6.44 -5.73 -8.60
CA ASP A 71 -6.72 -5.17 -9.93
C ASP A 71 -8.03 -5.74 -10.50
N LYS A 72 -8.85 -4.86 -11.09
CA LYS A 72 -10.15 -5.17 -11.69
C LYS A 72 -11.07 -5.91 -10.72
N VAL A 73 -11.28 -5.30 -9.55
CA VAL A 73 -12.08 -5.91 -8.49
C VAL A 73 -13.57 -5.86 -8.85
N ARG A 74 -14.27 -6.95 -8.56
CA ARG A 74 -15.74 -7.00 -8.49
C ARG A 74 -16.14 -7.65 -7.19
N TYR A 75 -17.09 -7.08 -6.47
CA TYR A 75 -17.50 -7.55 -5.15
C TYR A 75 -19.03 -7.58 -5.01
N HIS A 76 -19.51 -8.62 -4.33
CA HIS A 76 -20.93 -8.91 -4.13
C HIS A 76 -21.18 -9.28 -2.66
N THR A 77 -22.27 -8.78 -2.08
CA THR A 77 -22.69 -9.12 -0.71
C THR A 77 -24.20 -9.34 -0.63
N SER A 78 -24.74 -9.52 0.58
CA SER A 78 -26.18 -9.53 0.81
C SER A 78 -26.85 -8.23 0.35
N ASN A 79 -26.19 -7.08 0.50
CA ASN A 79 -26.77 -5.76 0.27
C ASN A 79 -26.22 -5.07 -0.99
N ILE A 80 -25.02 -5.46 -1.44
CA ILE A 80 -24.39 -4.94 -2.65
C ILE A 80 -24.63 -5.93 -3.79
N ARG A 81 -25.38 -5.51 -4.81
CA ARG A 81 -25.58 -6.30 -6.03
C ARG A 81 -24.29 -6.37 -6.83
N LEU A 82 -23.57 -5.26 -6.96
CA LEU A 82 -22.25 -5.20 -7.59
C LEU A 82 -21.50 -3.97 -7.10
N LEU A 83 -20.25 -4.16 -6.66
CA LEU A 83 -19.26 -3.11 -6.54
C LEU A 83 -18.11 -3.44 -7.49
N ARG A 84 -17.69 -2.52 -8.34
CA ARG A 84 -16.50 -2.68 -9.20
C ARG A 84 -15.61 -1.45 -9.13
N ALA A 85 -14.32 -1.66 -9.31
CA ALA A 85 -13.30 -0.61 -9.47
C ALA A 85 -12.11 -1.15 -10.27
N ASP A 86 -11.32 -0.26 -10.85
CA ASP A 86 -10.10 -0.64 -11.58
C ASP A 86 -8.99 -1.11 -10.65
N THR A 87 -8.81 -0.43 -9.52
CA THR A 87 -7.91 -0.86 -8.46
C THR A 87 -8.58 -0.75 -7.10
N ALA A 88 -8.18 -1.63 -6.19
CA ALA A 88 -8.59 -1.56 -4.80
C ALA A 88 -7.43 -1.84 -3.87
N ARG A 89 -7.33 -1.06 -2.79
CA ARG A 89 -6.37 -1.25 -1.72
C ARG A 89 -7.12 -1.45 -0.41
N LEU A 90 -6.93 -2.61 0.21
CA LEU A 90 -7.40 -2.88 1.56
C LEU A 90 -6.23 -2.68 2.52
N ASP A 91 -6.36 -1.65 3.35
CA ASP A 91 -5.42 -1.31 4.40
C ASP A 91 -6.22 -1.18 5.70
N ASN A 92 -5.95 -2.09 6.65
CA ASN A 92 -6.77 -2.30 7.83
C ASN A 92 -8.26 -2.56 7.49
N GLU A 93 -9.17 -1.66 7.89
CA GLU A 93 -10.61 -1.79 7.67
C GLU A 93 -11.15 -0.88 6.55
N ILE A 94 -10.26 -0.15 5.86
CA ILE A 94 -10.62 0.78 4.80
C ILE A 94 -10.27 0.16 3.45
N LEU A 95 -11.28 0.07 2.60
CA LEU A 95 -11.14 -0.33 1.21
C LEU A 95 -11.13 0.95 0.36
N TYR A 96 -9.94 1.34 -0.07
CA TYR A 96 -9.73 2.41 -1.04
C TYR A 96 -10.01 1.84 -2.44
N LEU A 97 -10.80 2.55 -3.22
CA LEU A 97 -11.23 2.19 -4.56
C LEU A 97 -10.88 3.33 -5.50
N ASP A 98 -10.32 2.98 -6.66
CA ASP A 98 -9.90 3.96 -7.65
C ASP A 98 -10.24 3.49 -9.06
N GLY A 99 -10.72 4.42 -9.89
CA GLY A 99 -11.02 4.26 -11.32
C GLY A 99 -12.32 3.53 -11.60
N HIS A 100 -13.20 4.17 -12.38
CA HIS A 100 -14.47 3.61 -12.88
C HIS A 100 -15.29 2.89 -11.80
N ILE A 101 -15.40 3.51 -10.62
CA ILE A 101 -16.08 2.93 -9.48
C ILE A 101 -17.57 2.91 -9.78
N PHE A 102 -18.19 1.76 -9.60
CA PHE A 102 -19.63 1.60 -9.72
C PHE A 102 -20.14 0.73 -8.59
N MET A 103 -21.15 1.21 -7.87
CA MET A 103 -21.84 0.46 -6.82
C MET A 103 -23.34 0.45 -7.07
N ASP A 104 -23.90 -0.75 -7.22
CA ASP A 104 -25.32 -1.04 -7.27
C ASP A 104 -25.72 -1.74 -5.97
N GLN A 105 -26.54 -1.07 -5.16
CA GLN A 105 -27.14 -1.63 -3.96
C GLN A 105 -28.50 -2.24 -4.25
N LYS A 106 -28.80 -3.39 -3.62
CA LYS A 106 -30.08 -4.09 -3.84
C LYS A 106 -31.30 -3.28 -3.41
N GLU A 107 -31.13 -2.31 -2.53
CA GLU A 107 -32.16 -1.37 -2.07
C GLU A 107 -32.47 -0.25 -3.07
N GLY A 108 -31.78 -0.21 -4.23
CA GLY A 108 -32.08 0.68 -5.34
C GLY A 108 -31.18 1.91 -5.47
N PHE A 109 -30.10 2.00 -4.68
CA PHE A 109 -29.12 3.07 -4.78
C PHE A 109 -27.99 2.73 -5.75
N PHE A 110 -27.60 3.71 -6.56
CA PHE A 110 -26.51 3.61 -7.53
C PHE A 110 -25.51 4.73 -7.29
N TYR A 111 -24.22 4.39 -7.33
CA TYR A 111 -23.13 5.34 -7.13
C TYR A 111 -22.06 5.13 -8.19
N GLU A 112 -21.56 6.23 -8.73
CA GLU A 112 -20.43 6.27 -9.66
C GLU A 112 -19.42 7.30 -9.17
N ALA A 113 -18.13 6.96 -9.24
CA ALA A 113 -17.05 7.80 -8.76
C ALA A 113 -15.71 7.42 -9.40
N GLU A 114 -14.73 8.32 -9.31
CA GLU A 114 -13.33 8.02 -9.64
C GLU A 114 -12.52 7.59 -8.42
N HIS A 115 -12.89 8.08 -7.23
CA HIS A 115 -12.26 7.75 -5.96
C HIS A 115 -13.35 7.49 -4.92
N ALA A 116 -13.18 6.44 -4.12
CA ALA A 116 -14.07 6.19 -2.99
C ALA A 116 -13.39 5.37 -1.90
N ASN A 117 -13.74 5.67 -0.66
CA ASN A 117 -13.28 4.96 0.52
C ASN A 117 -14.46 4.24 1.16
N TYR A 118 -14.40 2.92 1.21
CA TYR A 118 -15.40 2.10 1.86
C TYR A 118 -14.90 1.61 3.22
N HIS A 119 -15.53 2.08 4.29
CA HIS A 119 -15.25 1.64 5.66
C HIS A 119 -16.02 0.36 5.96
N LYS A 120 -15.37 -0.81 5.91
CA LYS A 120 -16.05 -2.12 6.07
C LYS A 120 -16.84 -2.25 7.37
N ARG A 121 -16.28 -1.73 8.48
CA ARG A 121 -16.90 -1.82 9.81
C ARG A 121 -18.19 -1.01 9.93
N HIS A 122 -18.20 0.19 9.39
CA HIS A 122 -19.35 1.11 9.45
C HIS A 122 -20.28 0.98 8.25
N LYS A 123 -19.85 0.27 7.20
CA LYS A 123 -20.54 0.16 5.91
C LYS A 123 -20.84 1.52 5.26
N ILE A 124 -19.93 2.47 5.46
CA ILE A 124 -20.04 3.83 4.93
C ILE A 124 -19.14 3.93 3.69
N LEU A 125 -19.71 4.41 2.59
CA LEU A 125 -18.99 4.81 1.40
C LEU A 125 -18.79 6.33 1.44
N THR A 126 -17.54 6.77 1.39
CA THR A 126 -17.16 8.17 1.22
C THR A 126 -16.63 8.34 -0.19
N ILE A 127 -17.19 9.28 -0.95
CA ILE A 127 -16.81 9.61 -2.32
C ILE A 127 -16.05 10.93 -2.30
#